data_AF-A0A830BZQ5-F1
#
_entry.id   AF-A0A830BZQ5-F1
#
_cell.length_a   1.000
_cell.length_b   1.000
_cell.length_c   1.000
_cell.angle_alpha   90.00
_cell.angle_beta   90.00
_cell.angle_gamma   90.00
#
_symmetry.space_group_name_H-M   'P 1'
#
loop_
_entity.id
_entity.type
_entity.pdbx_description
1 polymer ?
#
loop_
_entity_poly.entity_id
_entity_poly.type
_entity_poly.pdbx_seq_one_letter_code
_entity_poly.pdbx_strand_id
1 'polypeptide(L)'
;MDQGFKHPSLSLTLNDFEKPQPSEPKKTSPLTLFDDLLDNPETANQLPNTTTNNNLLNQCQRGVMPVSAPARKVSVKKYELIRRKLDSSLSLCGLNAEINSIIRIGYVSAAGQSKLDSFNVNLEGVKIMCGGDANVKRGWYGASKGEINGTLVSGFNYPQNHGVYLSASAHPVESLQSSPSDEDGVRHMLICRVILGRVEVVDPFSGQNNPSSDSFHSGVDKLMHPKKYIIWAANMNTHILPEFLVSFRSYSHVTGVLNILEPYPISMPVAAMINSLSFSLPAQSLLSVVNYYDDYMERRLSTVEFTERLREILGDRLLNVLLQSYTQNVRMDTEKERLASKPKNC
;
A
#
# COMPACT_ATOMS: atom_id res chain seq x y z
N MET A 1 -26.83 50.20 44.84
CA MET A 1 -25.56 50.85 45.17
C MET A 1 -24.64 49.77 45.68
N ASP A 2 -23.52 49.59 44.97
CA ASP A 2 -22.30 48.83 45.28
C ASP A 2 -22.37 47.51 46.04
N GLN A 3 -22.13 46.42 45.31
CA GLN A 3 -21.35 45.31 45.84
C GLN A 3 -20.08 45.16 45.00
N GLY A 4 -18.96 45.48 45.63
CA GLY A 4 -17.64 45.54 45.03
C GLY A 4 -17.09 44.18 44.65
N PHE A 5 -16.50 44.14 43.46
CA PHE A 5 -15.56 43.11 43.03
C PHE A 5 -14.32 43.10 43.94
N LYS A 6 -14.00 41.93 44.51
CA LYS A 6 -12.66 41.60 45.01
C LYS A 6 -12.21 40.28 44.41
N HIS A 7 -11.20 40.34 43.56
CA HIS A 7 -10.37 39.19 43.20
C HIS A 7 -9.60 38.72 44.44
N PRO A 8 -9.34 37.40 44.55
CA PRO A 8 -8.15 36.90 45.19
C PRO A 8 -7.28 36.17 44.17
N SER A 9 -6.20 36.82 43.78
CA SER A 9 -4.93 36.16 43.48
C SER A 9 -4.41 35.53 44.77
N LEU A 10 -3.94 34.28 44.72
CA LEU A 10 -2.80 33.80 45.52
C LEU A 10 -2.36 32.40 45.06
N SER A 11 -1.05 32.36 44.79
CA SER A 11 -0.12 31.24 44.65
C SER A 11 -0.43 29.98 45.43
N LEU A 12 -0.24 28.82 44.80
CA LEU A 12 0.01 27.55 45.48
C LEU A 12 1.37 26.98 45.09
N THR A 13 2.14 26.70 46.13
CA THR A 13 3.52 26.23 46.21
C THR A 13 3.64 24.72 45.93
N LEU A 14 4.83 24.32 45.47
CA LEU A 14 5.31 22.94 45.40
C LEU A 14 5.10 22.16 46.71
N ASN A 15 4.36 21.05 46.66
CA ASN A 15 4.87 19.67 46.82
C ASN A 15 3.70 18.68 46.99
N ASP A 16 3.99 17.41 46.69
CA ASP A 16 3.21 16.19 46.98
C ASP A 16 2.29 15.67 45.87
N PHE A 17 2.90 15.03 44.87
CA PHE A 17 2.31 13.85 44.23
C PHE A 17 3.33 12.69 44.26
N GLU A 18 2.90 11.59 44.86
CA GLU A 18 3.62 10.34 45.02
C GLU A 18 4.24 9.83 43.72
N LYS A 19 5.50 9.41 43.81
CA LYS A 19 6.23 8.66 42.77
C LYS A 19 5.56 7.29 42.58
N PRO A 20 5.15 6.89 41.35
CA PRO A 20 4.87 5.49 41.08
C PRO A 20 6.19 4.70 41.06
N GLN A 21 6.25 3.63 41.86
CA GLN A 21 7.28 2.60 41.77
C GLN A 21 7.25 1.93 40.37
N PRO A 22 8.40 1.60 39.77
CA PRO A 22 8.42 0.91 38.48
C PRO A 22 7.93 -0.52 38.64
N SER A 23 6.78 -0.84 38.03
CA SER A 23 6.34 -2.23 37.88
C SER A 23 7.32 -2.98 36.96
N GLU A 24 7.83 -4.11 37.44
CA GLU A 24 8.69 -5.01 36.69
C GLU A 24 8.14 -5.32 35.28
N PRO A 25 9.00 -5.44 34.25
CA PRO A 25 8.56 -5.81 32.92
C PRO A 25 8.03 -7.24 32.92
N LYS A 26 6.71 -7.39 32.84
CA LYS A 26 6.09 -8.65 32.39
C LYS A 26 6.68 -8.96 31.02
N LYS A 27 7.37 -10.09 30.92
CA LYS A 27 7.90 -10.67 29.68
C LYS A 27 6.77 -10.84 28.67
N THR A 28 6.52 -9.82 27.87
CA THR A 28 5.86 -9.94 26.58
C THR A 28 6.90 -10.49 25.61
N SER A 29 6.64 -11.70 25.10
CA SER A 29 7.36 -12.26 23.98
C SER A 29 7.38 -11.26 22.83
N PRO A 30 8.55 -10.85 22.29
CA PRO A 30 8.57 -9.84 21.24
C PRO A 30 8.16 -10.46 19.90
N LEU A 31 7.16 -9.80 19.29
CA LEU A 31 7.17 -9.18 17.97
C LEU A 31 7.85 -9.94 16.82
N THR A 32 7.13 -9.93 15.69
CA THR A 32 7.39 -10.69 14.48
C THR A 32 8.84 -10.62 14.00
N LEU A 33 9.46 -11.80 13.83
CA LEU A 33 10.79 -12.14 13.27
C LEU A 33 11.29 -11.30 12.07
N PHE A 34 10.41 -10.53 11.43
CA PHE A 34 10.70 -9.69 10.27
C PHE A 34 11.23 -8.29 10.62
N ASP A 35 10.88 -7.74 11.78
CA ASP A 35 11.32 -6.41 12.21
C ASP A 35 12.80 -6.49 12.67
N ASP A 36 13.16 -7.49 13.47
CA ASP A 36 14.51 -7.65 14.04
C ASP A 36 15.62 -7.98 13.03
N LEU A 37 15.30 -8.61 11.89
CA LEU A 37 16.30 -9.09 10.94
C LEU A 37 16.72 -8.06 9.88
N LEU A 38 16.00 -6.94 9.78
CA LEU A 38 16.15 -6.00 8.66
C LEU A 38 16.58 -4.59 9.09
N ASP A 39 16.89 -4.39 10.37
CA ASP A 39 17.19 -3.11 11.00
C ASP A 39 18.67 -2.82 11.24
N ASN A 40 19.61 -3.56 10.61
CA ASN A 40 20.99 -3.09 10.54
C ASN A 40 21.16 -2.10 9.36
N PRO A 41 21.34 -0.78 9.61
CA PRO A 41 21.92 0.10 8.62
C PRO A 41 23.41 -0.27 8.47
N GLU A 42 24.01 0.07 7.33
CA GLU A 42 25.45 -0.06 7.05
C GLU A 42 25.96 -1.44 6.57
N THR A 43 25.85 -1.67 5.27
CA THR A 43 27.03 -1.67 4.38
C THR A 43 26.54 -1.76 2.94
N ALA A 44 26.72 -0.68 2.16
CA ALA A 44 26.64 -0.78 0.72
C ALA A 44 27.83 -1.63 0.25
N ASN A 45 27.58 -2.84 -0.28
CA ASN A 45 28.51 -3.50 -1.20
C ASN A 45 27.86 -4.67 -1.96
N GLN A 46 28.36 -4.83 -3.18
CA GLN A 46 27.80 -5.50 -4.38
C GLN A 46 27.37 -6.97 -4.23
N LEU A 47 26.36 -7.39 -5.03
CA LEU A 47 26.09 -8.79 -5.38
C LEU A 47 25.25 -8.90 -6.69
N PRO A 48 25.12 -10.11 -7.27
CA PRO A 48 25.75 -10.56 -8.50
C PRO A 48 24.88 -10.36 -9.76
N ASN A 49 25.54 -10.32 -10.92
CA ASN A 49 24.89 -10.39 -12.23
C ASN A 49 24.17 -11.74 -12.40
N THR A 50 22.84 -11.72 -12.32
CA THR A 50 22.00 -12.67 -13.06
C THR A 50 21.45 -11.94 -14.26
N THR A 51 21.95 -12.31 -15.44
CA THR A 51 21.51 -11.80 -16.73
C THR A 51 20.04 -12.14 -16.92
N THR A 52 19.17 -11.15 -16.75
CA THR A 52 17.82 -11.14 -17.31
C THR A 52 17.52 -9.69 -17.68
N ASN A 53 17.22 -9.46 -18.95
CA ASN A 53 16.99 -8.14 -19.54
C ASN A 53 15.83 -7.42 -18.86
N ASN A 54 16.09 -6.68 -17.78
CA ASN A 54 15.11 -5.83 -17.12
C ASN A 54 15.51 -4.36 -17.33
N ASN A 55 14.91 -3.73 -18.34
CA ASN A 55 15.07 -2.30 -18.68
C ASN A 55 14.59 -1.32 -17.58
N LEU A 56 14.11 -1.81 -16.43
CA LEU A 56 13.54 -1.00 -15.34
C LEU A 56 14.59 -0.25 -14.49
N LEU A 57 15.87 -0.64 -14.53
CA LEU A 57 16.90 -0.10 -13.61
C LEU A 57 18.10 0.59 -14.30
N ASN A 58 18.11 0.66 -15.64
CA ASN A 58 19.30 1.00 -16.44
C ASN A 58 19.78 2.46 -16.34
N GLN A 59 19.14 3.32 -15.56
CA GLN A 59 19.59 4.71 -15.36
C GLN A 59 20.40 4.94 -14.06
N CYS A 60 20.55 3.93 -13.18
CA CYS A 60 21.15 4.14 -11.85
C CYS A 60 22.50 3.45 -11.59
N GLN A 61 23.18 2.87 -12.59
CA GLN A 61 24.46 2.17 -12.36
C GLN A 61 25.48 2.41 -13.48
N ARG A 62 26.46 3.30 -13.24
CA ARG A 62 27.78 3.25 -13.88
C ARG A 62 28.86 3.58 -12.85
N GLY A 63 29.79 2.65 -12.66
CA GLY A 63 31.02 2.85 -11.88
C GLY A 63 31.35 1.64 -11.00
N VAL A 64 32.32 0.82 -11.42
CA VAL A 64 32.89 -0.26 -10.60
C VAL A 64 34.41 -0.18 -10.65
N MET A 65 35.05 -0.25 -9.47
CA MET A 65 36.43 -0.70 -9.24
C MET A 65 36.48 -1.55 -7.95
N PRO A 66 37.48 -2.45 -7.74
CA PRO A 66 37.29 -3.69 -6.99
C PRO A 66 37.79 -3.74 -5.51
N VAL A 67 36.93 -4.32 -4.67
CA VAL A 67 37.06 -5.39 -3.64
C VAL A 67 38.08 -5.33 -2.47
N SER A 68 37.54 -5.44 -1.24
CA SER A 68 37.83 -6.54 -0.27
C SER A 68 36.64 -6.77 0.70
N ALA A 69 36.38 -8.02 1.11
CA ALA A 69 35.09 -8.51 1.68
C ALA A 69 35.10 -8.73 3.20
N PRO A 70 33.93 -8.58 3.89
CA PRO A 70 33.21 -9.75 4.43
C PRO A 70 31.65 -9.74 4.36
N ALA A 71 30.99 -8.82 3.64
CA ALA A 71 29.52 -8.56 3.73
C ALA A 71 28.55 -9.58 3.08
N ARG A 72 29.01 -10.72 2.53
CA ARG A 72 28.24 -11.54 1.58
C ARG A 72 27.13 -12.44 2.18
N LYS A 73 27.19 -12.78 3.47
CA LYS A 73 26.24 -13.74 4.10
C LYS A 73 24.94 -13.11 4.63
N VAL A 74 24.96 -11.82 5.00
CA VAL A 74 23.80 -11.13 5.61
C VAL A 74 22.74 -10.80 4.57
N SER A 75 23.17 -10.40 3.36
CA SER A 75 22.26 -10.05 2.27
C SER A 75 21.40 -11.24 1.82
N VAL A 76 22.00 -12.44 1.65
CA VAL A 76 21.31 -13.66 1.20
C VAL A 76 20.12 -14.04 2.09
N LYS A 77 20.25 -13.89 3.41
CA LYS A 77 19.15 -14.20 4.36
C LYS A 77 17.94 -13.27 4.20
N LYS A 78 18.16 -12.00 3.85
CA LYS A 78 17.09 -11.00 3.67
C LYS A 78 16.21 -11.33 2.47
N TYR A 79 16.81 -11.66 1.33
CA TYR A 79 16.07 -12.04 0.13
C TYR A 79 15.28 -13.34 0.33
N GLU A 80 15.87 -14.31 1.04
CA GLU A 80 15.19 -15.57 1.34
C GLU A 80 13.99 -15.38 2.27
N LEU A 81 14.09 -14.46 3.23
CA LEU A 81 12.97 -14.12 4.10
C LEU A 81 11.82 -13.49 3.32
N ILE A 82 12.12 -12.56 2.40
CA ILE A 82 11.11 -11.96 1.51
C ILE A 82 10.44 -13.05 0.66
N ARG A 83 11.24 -13.94 0.05
CA ARG A 83 10.75 -15.06 -0.76
C ARG A 83 9.80 -15.95 0.02
N ARG A 84 10.25 -16.50 1.15
CA ARG A 84 9.45 -17.41 2.00
C ARG A 84 8.16 -16.74 2.48
N LYS A 85 8.22 -15.45 2.84
CA LYS A 85 7.05 -14.75 3.38
C LYS A 85 5.98 -14.52 2.31
N LEU A 86 6.38 -14.10 1.11
CA LEU A 86 5.47 -13.95 -0.01
C LEU A 86 4.86 -15.30 -0.40
N ASP A 87 5.70 -16.32 -0.54
CA ASP A 87 5.30 -17.67 -0.95
C ASP A 87 4.33 -18.32 0.05
N SER A 88 4.65 -18.29 1.34
CA SER A 88 3.76 -18.79 2.40
C SER A 88 2.43 -18.05 2.45
N SER A 89 2.43 -16.72 2.28
CA SER A 89 1.21 -15.92 2.31
C SER A 89 0.31 -16.22 1.10
N LEU A 90 0.89 -16.39 -0.09
CA LEU A 90 0.14 -16.73 -1.30
C LEU A 90 -0.37 -18.17 -1.26
N SER A 91 0.43 -19.10 -0.74
CA SER A 91 0.05 -20.51 -0.57
C SER A 91 -1.18 -20.66 0.33
N LEU A 92 -1.29 -19.86 1.40
CA LEU A 92 -2.48 -19.83 2.28
C LEU A 92 -3.76 -19.42 1.55
N CYS A 93 -3.64 -18.75 0.41
CA CYS A 93 -4.75 -18.34 -0.45
C CYS A 93 -4.91 -19.24 -1.69
N GLY A 94 -4.24 -20.39 -1.74
CA GLY A 94 -4.30 -21.34 -2.86
C GLY A 94 -3.51 -20.90 -4.11
N LEU A 95 -2.63 -19.92 -3.96
CA LEU A 95 -1.78 -19.39 -5.03
C LEU A 95 -0.33 -19.86 -4.86
N ASN A 96 0.29 -20.25 -5.96
CA ASN A 96 1.73 -20.46 -6.03
C ASN A 96 2.43 -19.19 -6.51
N ALA A 97 3.64 -18.93 -6.02
CA ALA A 97 4.44 -17.76 -6.38
C ALA A 97 5.75 -18.18 -7.05
N GLU A 98 5.86 -17.95 -8.36
CA GLU A 98 7.15 -18.04 -9.05
C GLU A 98 7.84 -16.68 -9.00
N ILE A 99 8.74 -16.49 -8.04
CA ILE A 99 9.47 -15.22 -7.90
C ILE A 99 10.53 -15.09 -8.99
N ASN A 100 10.29 -14.18 -9.94
CA ASN A 100 11.21 -13.82 -11.02
C ASN A 100 12.42 -13.03 -10.49
N SER A 101 12.18 -12.01 -9.65
CA SER A 101 13.27 -11.19 -9.10
C SER A 101 12.90 -10.47 -7.81
N ILE A 102 13.91 -10.24 -6.98
CA ILE A 102 13.84 -9.33 -5.82
C ILE A 102 15.01 -8.36 -5.95
N ILE A 103 14.71 -7.09 -6.20
CA ILE A 103 15.71 -6.05 -6.44
C ILE A 103 15.69 -5.09 -5.27
N ARG A 104 16.86 -4.83 -4.67
CA ARG A 104 16.99 -3.75 -3.68
C ARG A 104 17.06 -2.42 -4.41
N ILE A 105 16.25 -1.47 -3.98
CA ILE A 105 16.23 -0.13 -4.56
C ILE A 105 17.41 0.65 -4.00
N GLY A 106 18.24 1.18 -4.91
CA GLY A 106 19.37 2.02 -4.57
C GLY A 106 19.01 3.50 -4.68
N TYR A 107 19.43 4.29 -3.71
CA TYR A 107 19.29 5.75 -3.70
C TYR A 107 20.67 6.36 -3.94
N VAL A 108 21.18 6.28 -5.17
CA VAL A 108 22.55 6.77 -5.49
C VAL A 108 22.51 8.03 -6.33
N SER A 109 21.45 8.23 -7.12
CA SER A 109 21.23 9.46 -7.88
C SER A 109 20.89 10.63 -6.95
N ALA A 110 21.12 11.86 -7.42
CA ALA A 110 20.74 13.07 -6.66
C ALA A 110 19.24 13.05 -6.27
N ALA A 111 18.36 12.73 -7.23
CA ALA A 111 16.92 12.59 -6.97
C ALA A 111 16.62 11.46 -5.97
N GLY A 112 17.34 10.33 -6.05
CA GLY A 112 17.22 9.26 -5.08
C GLY A 112 17.62 9.70 -3.68
N GLN A 113 18.75 10.41 -3.54
CA GLN A 113 19.17 10.93 -2.25
C GLN A 113 18.22 11.97 -1.69
N SER A 114 17.65 12.86 -2.50
CA SER A 114 16.62 13.77 -2.01
C SER A 114 15.40 13.04 -1.44
N LYS A 115 15.00 11.89 -2.01
CA LYS A 115 13.92 11.05 -1.43
C LYS A 115 14.34 10.42 -0.10
N LEU A 116 15.56 9.89 -0.03
CA LEU A 116 16.09 9.28 1.19
C LEU A 116 16.24 10.31 2.32
N ASP A 117 16.81 11.48 2.01
CA ASP A 117 17.02 12.57 2.95
C ASP A 117 15.67 13.11 3.45
N SER A 118 14.72 13.33 2.56
CA SER A 118 13.36 13.74 2.92
C SER A 118 12.71 12.74 3.88
N PHE A 119 12.83 11.44 3.60
CA PHE A 119 12.34 10.40 4.50
C PHE A 119 13.03 10.45 5.88
N ASN A 120 14.36 10.58 5.91
CA ASN A 120 15.12 10.62 7.16
C ASN A 120 14.80 11.87 8.01
N VAL A 121 14.62 13.03 7.39
CA VAL A 121 14.21 14.25 8.11
C VAL A 121 12.84 14.08 8.75
N ASN A 122 11.88 13.50 8.02
CA ASN A 122 10.54 13.24 8.55
C ASN A 122 10.54 12.14 9.61
N LEU A 123 11.41 11.13 9.47
CA LEU A 123 11.62 10.10 10.49
C LEU A 123 12.01 10.72 11.83
N GLU A 124 13.03 11.58 11.83
CA GLU A 124 13.49 12.23 13.06
C GLU A 124 12.44 13.20 13.62
N GLY A 125 11.75 13.95 12.76
CA GLY A 125 10.64 14.82 13.18
C GLY A 125 9.53 14.05 13.89
N VAL A 126 9.06 12.94 13.31
CA VAL A 126 8.00 12.11 13.91
C VAL A 126 8.48 11.44 15.19
N LYS A 127 9.75 10.99 15.28
CA LYS A 127 10.31 10.45 16.53
C LYS A 127 10.21 11.48 17.66
N ILE A 128 10.62 12.72 17.41
CA ILE A 128 10.54 13.81 18.39
C ILE A 128 9.08 14.04 18.82
N MET A 129 8.16 14.12 17.86
CA MET A 129 6.74 14.34 18.12
C MET A 129 6.08 13.19 18.89
N CYS A 130 6.61 11.96 18.78
CA CYS A 130 6.02 10.75 19.35
C CYS A 130 6.78 10.19 20.56
N GLY A 131 7.60 11.01 21.24
CA GLY A 131 8.28 10.61 22.48
C GLY A 131 9.45 9.64 22.28
N GLY A 132 10.07 9.66 21.09
CA GLY A 132 11.28 8.89 20.76
C GLY A 132 11.09 7.75 19.76
N ASP A 133 9.84 7.37 19.45
CA ASP A 133 9.52 6.30 18.49
C ASP A 133 8.62 6.80 17.37
N ALA A 134 9.10 6.72 16.14
CA ALA A 134 8.32 7.08 14.95
C ALA A 134 7.39 5.97 14.45
N ASN A 135 7.34 4.82 15.14
CA ASN A 135 6.53 3.66 14.76
C ASN A 135 6.79 3.28 13.30
N VAL A 136 8.06 3.02 12.97
CA VAL A 136 8.46 2.65 11.61
C VAL A 136 8.11 1.20 11.37
N LYS A 137 7.38 0.93 10.29
CA LYS A 137 6.98 -0.41 9.87
C LYS A 137 7.36 -0.68 8.42
N ARG A 138 7.27 -1.95 8.04
CA ARG A 138 7.35 -2.36 6.63
C ARG A 138 5.95 -2.67 6.12
N GLY A 139 5.67 -2.27 4.89
CA GLY A 139 4.41 -2.53 4.21
C GLY A 139 4.62 -2.92 2.75
N TRP A 140 3.65 -3.63 2.20
CA TRP A 140 3.61 -3.96 0.78
C TRP A 140 2.77 -2.94 0.03
N TYR A 141 3.21 -2.58 -1.16
CA TYR A 141 2.46 -1.72 -2.08
C TYR A 141 2.36 -2.43 -3.42
N GLY A 142 1.14 -2.69 -3.87
CA GLY A 142 0.85 -3.26 -5.18
C GLY A 142 0.26 -2.20 -6.08
N ALA A 143 0.75 -2.14 -7.30
CA ALA A 143 0.26 -1.28 -8.37
C ALA A 143 0.65 -1.88 -9.72
N SER A 144 0.17 -1.29 -10.81
CA SER A 144 0.62 -1.70 -12.15
C SER A 144 2.12 -1.44 -12.35
N LYS A 145 2.74 -2.13 -13.32
CA LYS A 145 4.14 -1.92 -13.71
C LYS A 145 4.45 -0.46 -14.01
N GLY A 146 3.54 0.23 -14.71
CA GLY A 146 3.68 1.65 -15.05
C GLY A 146 3.68 2.55 -13.81
N GLU A 147 2.75 2.33 -12.88
CA GLU A 147 2.66 3.08 -11.62
C GLU A 147 3.85 2.83 -10.70
N ILE A 148 4.33 1.59 -10.61
CA ILE A 148 5.54 1.27 -9.86
C ILE A 148 6.75 2.00 -10.45
N ASN A 149 6.91 2.00 -11.78
CA ASN A 149 8.00 2.73 -12.42
C ASN A 149 7.88 4.24 -12.15
N GLY A 150 6.69 4.82 -12.31
CA GLY A 150 6.42 6.21 -11.96
C GLY A 150 6.75 6.52 -10.50
N THR A 151 6.41 5.61 -9.58
CA THR A 151 6.69 5.72 -8.15
C THR A 151 8.19 5.76 -7.87
N LEU A 152 8.97 4.87 -8.49
CA LEU A 152 10.41 4.81 -8.29
C LEU A 152 11.13 6.03 -8.85
N VAL A 153 10.68 6.57 -9.99
CA VAL A 153 11.28 7.74 -10.64
C VAL A 153 10.85 9.04 -9.97
N SER A 154 9.54 9.26 -9.81
CA SER A 154 8.98 10.57 -9.42
C SER A 154 8.34 10.60 -8.04
N GLY A 155 8.27 9.46 -7.33
CA GLY A 155 7.54 9.34 -6.07
C GLY A 155 6.09 8.88 -6.29
N PHE A 156 5.37 8.60 -5.21
CA PHE A 156 3.97 8.24 -5.25
C PHE A 156 3.15 9.39 -5.85
N ASN A 157 2.32 9.06 -6.84
CA ASN A 157 1.46 9.98 -7.57
C ASN A 157 0.08 9.33 -7.68
N TYR A 158 -1.00 10.13 -7.71
CA TYR A 158 -2.39 9.67 -7.84
C TYR A 158 -2.83 8.67 -6.75
N PRO A 159 -2.94 9.10 -5.49
CA PRO A 159 -3.41 8.23 -4.41
C PRO A 159 -4.84 7.76 -4.67
N GLN A 160 -5.13 6.48 -4.42
CA GLN A 160 -6.51 5.99 -4.35
C GLN A 160 -7.20 6.69 -3.19
N ASN A 161 -8.41 7.22 -3.37
CA ASN A 161 -9.25 7.75 -2.28
C ASN A 161 -8.45 8.54 -1.22
N HIS A 162 -7.61 9.47 -1.69
CA HIS A 162 -6.87 10.47 -0.91
C HIS A 162 -5.65 10.00 -0.07
N GLY A 163 -5.19 8.75 -0.23
CA GLY A 163 -3.92 8.30 0.36
C GLY A 163 -3.27 7.14 -0.38
N VAL A 164 -2.07 6.75 0.06
CA VAL A 164 -1.41 5.51 -0.35
C VAL A 164 -1.75 4.42 0.66
N TYR A 165 -2.31 3.32 0.15
CA TYR A 165 -2.63 2.15 0.94
C TYR A 165 -1.51 1.12 0.82
N LEU A 166 -1.01 0.66 1.97
CA LEU A 166 -0.05 -0.43 2.04
C LEU A 166 -0.63 -1.55 2.87
N SER A 167 -0.40 -2.80 2.50
CA SER A 167 -0.70 -3.90 3.41
C SER A 167 0.43 -4.08 4.41
N ALA A 168 0.09 -4.49 5.63
CA ALA A 168 1.09 -4.74 6.65
C ALA A 168 2.03 -5.88 6.21
N SER A 169 3.26 -5.90 6.74
CA SER A 169 4.29 -6.86 6.32
C SER A 169 3.85 -8.32 6.36
N ALA A 170 2.94 -8.68 7.28
CA ALA A 170 2.36 -10.01 7.47
C ALA A 170 1.23 -10.37 6.50
N HIS A 171 0.75 -9.43 5.69
CA HIS A 171 -0.44 -9.58 4.85
C HIS A 171 -0.20 -9.13 3.40
N PRO A 172 0.82 -9.64 2.68
CA PRO A 172 1.13 -9.22 1.31
C PRO A 172 -0.02 -9.44 0.32
N VAL A 173 -0.89 -10.43 0.57
CA VAL A 173 -2.01 -10.79 -0.32
C VAL A 173 -2.99 -9.63 -0.53
N GLU A 174 -3.20 -8.78 0.47
CA GLU A 174 -4.07 -7.60 0.32
C GLU A 174 -3.54 -6.64 -0.76
N SER A 175 -2.22 -6.46 -0.85
CA SER A 175 -1.60 -5.65 -1.90
C SER A 175 -1.50 -6.36 -3.25
N LEU A 176 -1.63 -7.70 -3.30
CA LEU A 176 -1.70 -8.44 -4.56
C LEU A 176 -2.92 -8.01 -5.39
N GLN A 177 -4.05 -7.71 -4.72
CA GLN A 177 -5.29 -7.29 -5.38
C GLN A 177 -5.10 -6.02 -6.23
N SER A 178 -4.16 -5.16 -5.83
CA SER A 178 -3.82 -3.93 -6.55
C SER A 178 -2.63 -4.08 -7.51
N SER A 179 -2.06 -5.29 -7.66
CA SER A 179 -0.91 -5.56 -8.52
C SER A 179 -1.33 -6.42 -9.73
N PRO A 180 -1.89 -5.82 -10.80
CA PRO A 180 -2.25 -6.56 -12.00
C PRO A 180 -0.99 -7.12 -12.70
N SER A 181 -1.16 -8.24 -13.39
CA SER A 181 -0.12 -8.80 -14.25
C SER A 181 0.18 -7.85 -15.42
N ASP A 182 1.45 -7.74 -15.80
CA ASP A 182 1.85 -7.04 -17.02
C ASP A 182 1.64 -7.91 -18.27
N GLU A 183 2.09 -7.41 -19.43
CA GLU A 183 2.00 -8.10 -20.72
C GLU A 183 2.70 -9.46 -20.74
N ASP A 184 3.70 -9.66 -19.86
CA ASP A 184 4.47 -10.90 -19.71
C ASP A 184 3.88 -11.82 -18.63
N GLY A 185 2.72 -11.47 -18.07
CA GLY A 185 2.07 -12.19 -16.97
C GLY A 185 2.75 -11.98 -15.60
N VAL A 186 3.64 -10.99 -15.48
CA VAL A 186 4.42 -10.73 -14.25
C VAL A 186 3.74 -9.66 -13.42
N ARG A 187 3.59 -9.92 -12.12
CA ARG A 187 3.11 -8.95 -11.12
C ARG A 187 4.30 -8.27 -10.44
N HIS A 188 4.10 -7.03 -10.03
CA HIS A 188 5.13 -6.21 -9.40
C HIS A 188 4.60 -5.58 -8.11
N MET A 189 5.37 -5.70 -7.03
CA MET A 189 5.04 -5.12 -5.73
C MET A 189 6.28 -4.49 -5.10
N LEU A 190 6.09 -3.42 -4.34
CA LEU A 190 7.13 -2.79 -3.54
C LEU A 190 7.02 -3.24 -2.08
N ILE A 191 8.16 -3.46 -1.43
CA ILE A 191 8.26 -3.45 0.03
C ILE A 191 8.78 -2.07 0.41
N CYS A 192 8.01 -1.35 1.21
CA CYS A 192 8.33 0.00 1.64
C CYS A 192 8.62 0.03 3.14
N ARG A 193 9.56 0.88 3.55
CA ARG A 193 9.66 1.37 4.92
C ARG A 193 8.69 2.53 5.08
N VAL A 194 7.92 2.52 6.15
CA VAL A 194 6.77 3.42 6.37
C VAL A 194 6.86 4.03 7.77
N ILE A 195 6.79 5.35 7.86
CA ILE A 195 6.68 6.07 9.13
C ILE A 195 5.20 6.17 9.46
N LEU A 196 4.74 5.47 10.50
CA LEU A 196 3.33 5.51 10.91
C LEU A 196 3.06 6.58 11.98
N GLY A 197 4.02 6.85 12.87
CA GLY A 197 3.81 7.72 14.02
C GLY A 197 2.63 7.26 14.89
N ARG A 198 1.90 8.23 15.43
CA ARG A 198 0.59 7.99 16.06
C ARG A 198 -0.46 7.66 15.01
N VAL A 199 -1.07 6.50 15.14
CA VAL A 199 -2.07 5.97 14.21
C VAL A 199 -3.49 6.18 14.72
N GLU A 200 -4.43 6.39 13.80
CA GLU A 200 -5.87 6.33 14.06
C GLU A 200 -6.52 5.16 13.33
N VAL A 201 -7.64 4.69 13.84
CA VAL A 201 -8.48 3.73 13.10
C VAL A 201 -9.35 4.50 12.12
N VAL A 202 -9.25 4.16 10.84
CA VAL A 202 -10.01 4.82 9.78
C VAL A 202 -11.14 3.90 9.35
N ASP A 203 -12.39 4.38 9.48
CA ASP A 203 -13.54 3.70 8.88
C ASP A 203 -13.43 3.81 7.35
N PRO A 204 -13.47 2.69 6.59
CA PRO A 204 -13.41 2.73 5.12
C PRO A 204 -14.49 3.60 4.45
N PHE A 205 -15.56 3.93 5.16
CA PHE A 205 -16.71 4.70 4.67
C PHE A 205 -16.75 6.13 5.23
N SER A 206 -15.75 6.52 6.03
CA SER A 206 -15.64 7.88 6.58
C SER A 206 -15.48 8.96 5.51
N GLY A 207 -15.01 8.60 4.31
CA GLY A 207 -14.60 9.58 3.30
C GLY A 207 -13.38 10.41 3.71
N GLN A 208 -12.70 10.01 4.79
CA GLN A 208 -11.58 10.75 5.36
C GLN A 208 -10.40 10.80 4.38
N ASN A 209 -9.86 12.01 4.20
CA ASN A 209 -8.78 12.30 3.26
C ASN A 209 -7.51 12.85 3.91
N ASN A 210 -7.56 13.08 5.22
CA ASN A 210 -6.51 13.65 6.06
C ASN A 210 -6.65 13.06 7.47
N PRO A 211 -5.68 13.26 8.37
CA PRO A 211 -5.87 12.89 9.77
C PRO A 211 -7.15 13.50 10.37
N SER A 212 -7.82 12.80 11.28
CA SER A 212 -9.00 13.37 11.98
C SER A 212 -8.64 14.51 12.93
N SER A 213 -7.36 14.60 13.32
CA SER A 213 -6.78 15.71 14.08
C SER A 213 -5.26 15.74 13.94
N ASP A 214 -4.64 16.85 14.33
CA ASP A 214 -3.17 17.03 14.36
C ASP A 214 -2.46 16.05 15.31
N SER A 215 -3.21 15.31 16.13
CA SER A 215 -2.65 14.26 16.97
C SER A 215 -2.28 13.00 16.19
N PHE A 216 -2.78 12.79 14.97
CA PHE A 216 -2.52 11.59 14.17
C PHE A 216 -1.66 11.88 12.93
N HIS A 217 -0.86 10.89 12.55
CA HIS A 217 0.04 10.98 11.39
C HIS A 217 -0.40 10.07 10.24
N SER A 218 -1.01 8.92 10.56
CA SER A 218 -1.44 7.92 9.57
C SER A 218 -2.64 7.11 10.07
N GLY A 219 -3.28 6.39 9.15
CA GLY A 219 -4.43 5.55 9.44
C GLY A 219 -4.11 4.06 9.41
N VAL A 220 -4.90 3.28 10.15
CA VAL A 220 -4.91 1.81 10.13
C VAL A 220 -6.34 1.28 10.08
N ASP A 221 -6.52 0.04 9.62
CA ASP A 221 -7.82 -0.63 9.70
C ASP A 221 -8.18 -1.07 11.12
N LYS A 222 -7.18 -1.44 11.92
CA LYS A 222 -7.31 -1.85 13.33
C LYS A 222 -6.05 -1.51 14.12
N LEU A 223 -6.19 -1.13 15.39
CA LEU A 223 -5.03 -0.87 16.25
C LEU A 223 -4.23 -2.14 16.55
N MET A 224 -4.94 -3.23 16.83
CA MET A 224 -4.33 -4.53 17.15
C MET A 224 -4.21 -5.36 15.88
N HIS A 225 -2.97 -5.71 15.50
CA HIS A 225 -2.65 -6.46 14.27
C HIS A 225 -3.23 -5.81 12.99
N PRO A 226 -2.79 -4.58 12.67
CA PRO A 226 -3.23 -3.90 11.46
C PRO A 226 -2.91 -4.74 10.22
N LYS A 227 -3.84 -4.79 9.28
CA LYS A 227 -3.63 -5.39 7.96
C LYS A 227 -3.35 -4.35 6.90
N LYS A 228 -3.79 -3.11 7.12
CA LYS A 228 -3.71 -2.01 6.16
C LYS A 228 -3.21 -0.75 6.84
N TYR A 229 -2.28 -0.07 6.18
CA TYR A 229 -1.78 1.25 6.53
C TYR A 229 -2.28 2.24 5.49
N ILE A 230 -2.63 3.43 5.96
CA ILE A 230 -3.10 4.55 5.14
C ILE A 230 -2.16 5.71 5.38
N ILE A 231 -1.40 6.08 4.37
CA ILE A 231 -0.56 7.28 4.41
C ILE A 231 -1.26 8.36 3.58
N TRP A 232 -1.64 9.44 4.25
CA TRP A 232 -2.34 10.56 3.62
C TRP A 232 -1.54 11.16 2.47
N ALA A 233 -2.23 11.70 1.46
CA ALA A 233 -1.60 12.25 0.26
C ALA A 233 -0.53 13.32 0.56
N ALA A 234 -0.73 14.13 1.60
CA ALA A 234 0.24 15.14 2.04
C ALA A 234 1.60 14.55 2.45
N ASN A 235 1.60 13.30 2.92
CA ASN A 235 2.76 12.67 3.55
C ASN A 235 3.33 11.50 2.73
N MET A 236 2.69 11.09 1.64
CA MET A 236 3.06 9.87 0.90
C MET A 236 4.51 9.85 0.39
N ASN A 237 5.06 11.00 0.01
CA ASN A 237 6.43 11.11 -0.52
C ASN A 237 7.50 11.38 0.55
N THR A 238 7.09 11.59 1.81
CA THR A 238 7.99 11.83 2.93
C THR A 238 7.94 10.70 3.96
N HIS A 239 6.84 9.96 4.05
CA HIS A 239 6.61 8.90 5.02
C HIS A 239 6.73 7.49 4.44
N ILE A 240 6.93 7.34 3.13
CA ILE A 240 7.08 6.05 2.46
C ILE A 240 8.40 6.03 1.68
N LEU A 241 9.23 5.02 1.95
CA LEU A 241 10.48 4.78 1.24
C LEU A 241 10.51 3.36 0.66
N PRO A 242 10.41 3.19 -0.67
CA PRO A 242 10.57 1.89 -1.33
C PRO A 242 11.95 1.23 -1.09
N GLU A 243 11.99 0.07 -0.45
CA GLU A 243 13.27 -0.64 -0.20
C GLU A 243 13.54 -1.77 -1.21
N PHE A 244 12.49 -2.49 -1.61
CA PHE A 244 12.60 -3.62 -2.54
C PHE A 244 11.50 -3.60 -3.58
N LEU A 245 11.86 -3.99 -4.81
CA LEU A 245 10.93 -4.37 -5.86
C LEU A 245 10.91 -5.90 -5.94
N VAL A 246 9.72 -6.47 -5.80
CA VAL A 246 9.48 -7.91 -5.94
C VAL A 246 8.66 -8.13 -7.20
N SER A 247 9.19 -8.91 -8.13
CA SER A 247 8.51 -9.29 -9.37
C SER A 247 8.32 -10.80 -9.38
N PHE A 248 7.09 -11.25 -9.61
CA PHE A 248 6.72 -12.65 -9.51
C PHE A 248 5.54 -12.96 -10.43
N ARG A 249 5.41 -14.21 -10.81
CA ARG A 249 4.17 -14.76 -11.37
C ARG A 249 3.41 -15.48 -10.29
N SER A 250 2.10 -15.39 -10.33
CA SER A 250 1.22 -16.10 -9.41
C SER A 250 0.28 -17.00 -10.20
N TYR A 251 0.15 -18.26 -9.78
CA TYR A 251 -0.71 -19.25 -10.43
C TYR A 251 -1.64 -19.89 -9.41
N SER A 252 -2.86 -20.26 -9.79
CA SER A 252 -3.76 -21.01 -8.90
C SER A 252 -3.48 -22.51 -9.01
N HIS A 253 -3.48 -23.21 -7.87
CA HIS A 253 -3.40 -24.67 -7.83
C HIS A 253 -4.72 -25.37 -8.23
N VAL A 254 -5.81 -24.62 -8.39
CA VAL A 254 -7.09 -25.16 -8.82
C VAL A 254 -7.07 -25.33 -10.35
N THR A 255 -6.60 -26.49 -10.80
CA THR A 255 -6.76 -26.93 -12.19
C THR A 255 -8.25 -26.98 -12.52
N GLY A 256 -8.71 -26.03 -13.34
CA GLY A 256 -10.00 -26.11 -14.02
C GLY A 256 -11.11 -25.15 -13.58
N VAL A 257 -10.89 -24.21 -12.65
CA VAL A 257 -11.99 -23.30 -12.22
C VAL A 257 -11.63 -21.80 -12.20
N LEU A 258 -10.36 -21.37 -12.26
CA LEU A 258 -10.03 -19.97 -11.99
C LEU A 258 -9.22 -19.26 -13.09
N ASN A 259 -9.88 -18.98 -14.21
CA ASN A 259 -9.80 -17.64 -14.83
C ASN A 259 -10.68 -16.62 -14.06
N ILE A 260 -11.16 -16.98 -12.87
CA ILE A 260 -12.25 -16.34 -12.11
C ILE A 260 -11.73 -15.75 -10.78
N LEU A 261 -10.41 -15.73 -10.56
CA LEU A 261 -9.80 -15.14 -9.36
C LEU A 261 -8.53 -14.32 -9.69
N GLU A 262 -8.49 -13.70 -10.88
CA GLU A 262 -8.09 -12.30 -10.80
C GLU A 262 -9.20 -11.65 -9.98
N PRO A 263 -8.92 -10.97 -8.85
CA PRO A 263 -9.84 -9.94 -8.42
C PRO A 263 -9.92 -9.05 -9.64
N TYR A 264 -11.00 -9.16 -10.42
CA TYR A 264 -11.28 -8.16 -11.43
C TYR A 264 -11.15 -6.87 -10.64
N PRO A 265 -10.17 -6.01 -10.96
CA PRO A 265 -10.16 -4.71 -10.35
C PRO A 265 -11.40 -4.09 -10.98
N ILE A 266 -12.52 -4.16 -10.28
CA ILE A 266 -13.68 -3.35 -10.58
C ILE A 266 -13.24 -1.94 -10.16
N SER A 267 -12.34 -1.38 -10.97
CA SER A 267 -12.04 0.04 -11.08
C SER A 267 -13.15 0.72 -11.90
N MET A 268 -14.27 0.02 -12.14
CA MET A 268 -15.50 0.57 -12.66
C MET A 268 -16.38 0.99 -11.49
N PRO A 269 -16.65 2.29 -11.30
CA PRO A 269 -17.68 2.73 -10.34
C PRO A 269 -18.98 1.97 -10.63
N VAL A 270 -19.62 1.41 -9.62
CA VAL A 270 -20.83 0.57 -9.81
C VAL A 270 -21.95 1.35 -10.52
N ALA A 271 -22.00 2.68 -10.36
CA ALA A 271 -22.87 3.56 -11.14
C ALA A 271 -22.63 3.47 -12.67
N ALA A 272 -21.37 3.36 -13.11
CA ALA A 272 -21.04 3.14 -14.51
C ALA A 272 -21.48 1.75 -14.98
N MET A 273 -21.39 0.74 -14.10
CA MET A 273 -21.88 -0.61 -14.37
C MET A 273 -23.40 -0.60 -14.56
N ILE A 274 -24.15 0.03 -13.65
CA ILE A 274 -25.62 0.19 -13.73
C ILE A 274 -26.03 0.93 -15.02
N ASN A 275 -25.33 2.01 -15.38
CA ASN A 275 -25.60 2.74 -16.63
C ASN A 275 -25.29 1.93 -17.90
N SER A 276 -24.29 1.05 -17.85
CA SER A 276 -23.98 0.16 -18.98
C SER A 276 -25.00 -0.97 -19.08
N LEU A 277 -25.49 -1.44 -17.93
CA LEU A 277 -26.50 -2.50 -17.82
C LEU A 277 -27.90 -2.04 -18.20
N SER A 278 -28.23 -0.75 -18.07
CA SER A 278 -29.55 -0.21 -18.40
C SER A 278 -29.94 -0.37 -19.87
N PHE A 279 -28.96 -0.55 -20.76
CA PHE A 279 -29.19 -0.82 -22.19
C PHE A 279 -29.31 -2.30 -22.55
N SER A 280 -28.87 -3.21 -21.66
CA SER A 280 -28.73 -4.64 -21.97
C SER A 280 -29.61 -5.55 -21.13
N LEU A 281 -30.19 -5.05 -20.03
CA LEU A 281 -31.03 -5.82 -19.12
C LEU A 281 -32.50 -5.38 -19.11
N PRO A 282 -33.43 -6.32 -18.88
CA PRO A 282 -34.79 -5.98 -18.49
C PRO A 282 -34.83 -5.18 -17.17
N ALA A 283 -35.81 -4.29 -17.03
CA ALA A 283 -35.93 -3.40 -15.87
C ALA A 283 -35.95 -4.13 -14.51
N GLN A 284 -36.54 -5.33 -14.45
CA GLN A 284 -36.59 -6.17 -13.23
C GLN A 284 -35.20 -6.66 -12.79
N SER A 285 -34.38 -7.11 -13.75
CA SER A 285 -33.01 -7.53 -13.50
C SER A 285 -32.13 -6.35 -13.09
N LEU A 286 -32.36 -5.18 -13.70
CA LEU A 286 -31.65 -3.95 -13.36
C LEU A 286 -31.97 -3.48 -11.93
N LEU A 287 -33.25 -3.47 -11.54
CA LEU A 287 -33.68 -3.16 -10.17
C LEU A 287 -33.07 -4.13 -9.15
N SER A 288 -32.96 -5.40 -9.49
CA SER A 288 -32.31 -6.41 -8.62
C SER A 288 -30.83 -6.10 -8.42
N VAL A 289 -30.12 -5.68 -9.48
CA VAL A 289 -28.71 -5.24 -9.40
C VAL A 289 -28.57 -3.99 -8.52
N VAL A 290 -29.48 -3.02 -8.64
CA VAL A 290 -29.49 -1.81 -7.80
C VAL A 290 -29.73 -2.17 -6.33
N ASN A 291 -30.71 -3.02 -6.03
CA ASN A 291 -30.99 -3.43 -4.65
C ASN A 291 -29.82 -4.21 -4.02
N TYR A 292 -29.19 -5.13 -4.77
CA TYR A 292 -28.00 -5.83 -4.30
C TYR A 292 -26.81 -4.89 -4.09
N TYR A 293 -26.72 -3.82 -4.87
CA TYR A 293 -25.72 -2.79 -4.65
C TYR A 293 -26.00 -1.99 -3.38
N ASP A 294 -27.25 -1.57 -3.14
CA ASP A 294 -27.62 -0.88 -1.91
C ASP A 294 -27.36 -1.78 -0.68
N ASP A 295 -27.72 -3.05 -0.74
CA ASP A 295 -27.42 -4.04 0.31
C ASP A 295 -25.91 -4.28 0.49
N TYR A 296 -25.12 -4.26 -0.58
CA TYR A 296 -23.65 -4.32 -0.52
C TYR A 296 -23.06 -3.06 0.13
N MET A 297 -23.55 -1.88 -0.24
CA MET A 297 -23.12 -0.59 0.32
C MET A 297 -23.51 -0.46 1.79
N GLU A 298 -24.66 -1.03 2.18
CA GLU A 298 -25.13 -1.12 3.57
C GLU A 298 -24.50 -2.27 4.36
N ARG A 299 -23.52 -3.00 3.77
CA ARG A 299 -22.82 -4.17 4.35
C ARG A 299 -23.72 -5.34 4.74
N ARG A 300 -24.93 -5.42 4.18
CA ARG A 300 -25.82 -6.58 4.31
C ARG A 300 -25.40 -7.74 3.41
N LEU A 301 -24.64 -7.45 2.35
CA LEU A 301 -24.02 -8.42 1.44
C LEU A 301 -22.50 -8.29 1.45
N SER A 302 -21.80 -9.42 1.52
CA SER A 302 -20.35 -9.45 1.32
C SER A 302 -19.99 -9.27 -0.16
N THR A 303 -18.73 -8.90 -0.44
CA THR A 303 -18.23 -8.77 -1.82
C THR A 303 -18.36 -10.07 -2.62
N VAL A 304 -18.19 -11.22 -1.96
CA VAL A 304 -18.32 -12.54 -2.58
C VAL A 304 -19.77 -12.80 -2.97
N GLU A 305 -20.70 -12.59 -2.03
CA GLU A 305 -22.14 -12.78 -2.27
C GLU A 305 -22.65 -11.81 -3.34
N PHE A 306 -22.26 -10.54 -3.30
CA PHE A 306 -22.59 -9.57 -4.32
C PHE A 306 -22.11 -10.01 -5.71
N THR A 307 -20.88 -10.50 -5.81
CA THR A 307 -20.31 -11.01 -7.07
C THR A 307 -21.06 -12.24 -7.58
N GLU A 308 -21.45 -13.16 -6.70
CA GLU A 308 -22.25 -14.33 -7.06
C GLU A 308 -23.64 -13.94 -7.55
N ARG A 309 -24.32 -13.01 -6.88
CA ARG A 309 -25.64 -12.49 -7.31
C ARG A 309 -25.58 -11.75 -8.65
N LEU A 310 -24.51 -10.99 -8.89
CA LEU A 310 -24.28 -10.38 -10.20
C LEU A 310 -24.08 -11.44 -11.29
N ARG A 311 -23.32 -12.50 -10.99
CA ARG A 311 -23.11 -13.61 -11.93
C ARG A 311 -24.40 -14.35 -12.24
N GLU A 312 -25.29 -14.52 -11.27
CA GLU A 312 -26.62 -15.14 -11.47
C GLU A 312 -27.49 -14.32 -12.43
N ILE A 313 -27.44 -12.99 -12.35
CA ILE A 313 -28.27 -12.10 -13.20
C ILE A 313 -27.66 -11.92 -14.60
N LEU A 314 -26.35 -11.68 -14.66
CA LEU A 314 -25.67 -11.28 -15.90
C LEU A 314 -25.14 -12.47 -16.70
N GLY A 315 -24.77 -13.56 -16.00
CA GLY A 315 -23.92 -14.60 -16.53
C GLY A 315 -22.48 -14.12 -16.76
N ASP A 316 -21.52 -15.05 -16.72
CA ASP A 316 -20.09 -14.72 -16.85
C ASP A 316 -19.71 -14.08 -18.19
N ARG A 317 -20.47 -14.36 -19.26
CA ARG A 317 -20.21 -13.79 -20.59
C ARG A 317 -20.51 -12.30 -20.65
N LEU A 318 -21.67 -11.87 -20.15
CA LEU A 318 -22.06 -10.46 -20.18
C LEU A 318 -21.20 -9.64 -19.21
N LEU A 319 -20.89 -10.20 -18.03
CA LEU A 319 -19.99 -9.59 -17.06
C LEU A 319 -18.60 -9.31 -17.66
N ASN A 320 -18.05 -10.27 -18.40
CA ASN A 320 -16.78 -10.09 -19.11
C ASN A 320 -16.83 -9.00 -20.18
N VAL A 321 -17.88 -8.99 -21.00
CA VAL A 321 -18.05 -7.99 -22.08
C VAL A 321 -18.19 -6.58 -21.51
N LEU A 322 -18.93 -6.41 -20.42
CA LEU A 322 -19.10 -5.12 -19.75
C LEU A 322 -17.79 -4.59 -19.17
N LEU A 323 -16.99 -5.46 -18.58
CA LEU A 323 -15.72 -5.05 -18.01
C LEU A 323 -14.69 -4.71 -19.10
N GLN A 324 -14.67 -5.49 -20.18
CA GLN A 324 -13.82 -5.21 -21.34
C GLN A 324 -14.20 -3.89 -22.00
N SER A 325 -15.50 -3.62 -22.18
CA SER A 325 -15.97 -2.37 -22.79
C SER A 325 -15.66 -1.15 -21.93
N TYR A 326 -15.84 -1.25 -20.60
CA TYR A 326 -15.46 -0.19 -19.67
C TYR A 326 -13.95 0.10 -19.71
N THR A 327 -13.12 -0.94 -19.67
CA THR A 327 -11.65 -0.80 -19.72
C THR A 327 -11.21 -0.12 -21.01
N GLN A 328 -11.88 -0.41 -22.12
CA GLN A 328 -11.61 0.22 -23.41
C GLN A 328 -12.07 1.69 -23.43
N ASN A 329 -13.23 2.01 -22.86
CA ASN A 329 -13.73 3.39 -22.79
C ASN A 329 -12.84 4.28 -21.91
N VAL A 330 -12.40 3.79 -20.75
CA VAL A 330 -11.47 4.51 -19.88
C VAL A 330 -10.15 4.79 -20.58
N ARG A 331 -9.62 3.84 -21.37
CA ARG A 331 -8.41 4.05 -22.19
C ARG A 331 -8.61 5.16 -23.22
N MET A 332 -9.76 5.17 -23.91
CA MET A 332 -10.08 6.16 -24.93
C MET A 332 -10.26 7.57 -24.34
N ASP A 333 -10.89 7.69 -23.17
CA ASP A 333 -11.09 8.98 -22.50
C ASP A 333 -9.76 9.54 -21.95
N THR A 334 -8.91 8.69 -21.39
CA THR A 334 -7.56 9.05 -20.94
C THR A 334 -6.68 9.51 -22.11
N GLU A 335 -6.83 8.90 -23.29
CA GLU A 335 -6.10 9.27 -24.50
C GLU A 335 -6.59 10.60 -25.09
N LYS A 336 -7.90 10.84 -25.10
CA LYS A 336 -8.49 12.14 -25.48
C LYS A 336 -8.05 13.27 -24.58
N GLU A 337 -8.00 13.06 -23.26
CA GLU A 337 -7.52 14.08 -22.31
C GLU A 337 -6.03 14.40 -22.52
N ARG A 338 -5.19 13.40 -22.81
CA ARG A 338 -3.77 13.61 -23.18
C ARG A 338 -3.57 14.35 -24.50
N LEU A 339 -4.47 14.15 -25.47
CA LEU A 339 -4.46 14.87 -26.74
C LEU A 339 -4.96 16.32 -26.57
N ALA A 340 -5.91 16.56 -25.65
CA ALA A 340 -6.43 17.88 -25.32
C ALA A 340 -5.46 18.72 -24.47
N SER A 341 -4.57 18.08 -23.69
CA SER A 341 -3.59 18.76 -22.82
C SER A 341 -2.25 19.06 -23.49
N LYS A 342 -2.06 18.74 -24.78
CA LYS A 342 -0.84 19.15 -25.50
C LYS A 342 -0.86 20.66 -25.70
N PRO A 343 0.18 21.41 -25.28
CA PRO A 343 0.24 22.84 -25.53
C PRO A 343 0.22 23.08 -27.04
N LYS A 344 -0.65 23.99 -27.48
CA LYS A 344 -0.61 24.51 -28.85
C LYS A 344 0.74 25.22 -28.99
N ASN A 345 1.60 24.70 -29.86
CA ASN A 345 2.88 25.33 -30.17
C ASN A 345 2.59 26.77 -30.65
N CYS A 346 3.00 27.76 -29.85
CA CYS A 346 3.26 29.12 -30.27
C CYS A 346 4.78 29.29 -30.40
#